data_AF-A0A133KAV1-F1
#
_entry.id   AF-A0A133KAV1-F1
#
_cell.length_a   1.000
_cell.length_b   1.000
_cell.length_c   1.000
_cell.angle_alpha   90.00
_cell.angle_beta   90.00
_cell.angle_gamma   90.00
#
_symmetry.space_group_name_H-M   'P 1'
#
loop_
_entity.id
_entity.type
_entity.pdbx_description
1 polymer ?
#
loop_
_entity_poly.entity_id
_entity_poly.type
_entity_poly.pdbx_seq_one_letter_code
_entity_poly.pdbx_strand_id
1 'polypeptide(L)'
;MHLLIENDTNEKIEMDADLEKTIREVLKTEGLGDNYEVSITFVDREEIQRLNKEFRNIDRQTDVLSFPLDDDMNLPGEDIMLGDIVICMDVAKDQAREFGHSLRREIMYLTCHSTLHLLGYDHMEEDDKRKMRAREKEIMRNLRVFKDDNHENFDHADKKDYELAKAEEGGDFSKIKDELKEEIKEELRLEQRYANVEYGKIYTKENLSHGQKFLKGFDYAYEGLVFAINHEKNMKFHFLTCAIVLVASLFFNLSRIEMMFLVFSISSVIALELVNTALENAVDIAADGRWLSLAKSAKDVSAAATFIAALNAIFVGYMIFFDKFLNFYDSVILRIARRPSHLALISISLIIILTIFFKGVFYEGHGTAFRGGFVSGHTSVAFGLGTIGFLLVNDPMLMIILAGLALIVAESRYEADIHSAKEIIRGAILGVSIALAIFGIFS
;
A
#
# COMPACT_ATOMS: atom_id res chain seq x y z
N MET A 1 -35.25 -9.94 -24.78
CA MET A 1 -34.36 -9.75 -23.63
C MET A 1 -35.23 -10.03 -22.45
N HIS A 2 -34.83 -11.02 -21.68
CA HIS A 2 -35.56 -11.47 -20.52
C HIS A 2 -34.75 -11.09 -19.28
N LEU A 3 -35.37 -10.40 -18.33
CA LEU A 3 -34.72 -9.98 -17.09
C LEU A 3 -35.48 -10.61 -15.93
N LEU A 4 -34.78 -11.44 -15.16
CA LEU A 4 -35.28 -12.00 -13.91
C LEU A 4 -34.72 -11.18 -12.75
N ILE A 5 -35.59 -10.71 -11.86
CA ILE A 5 -35.20 -9.93 -10.69
C ILE A 5 -35.72 -10.64 -9.45
N GLU A 6 -34.80 -11.03 -8.58
CA GLU A 6 -35.08 -11.58 -7.26
C GLU A 6 -34.57 -10.61 -6.19
N ASN A 7 -35.34 -10.45 -5.11
CA ASN A 7 -34.99 -9.54 -4.03
C ASN A 7 -35.17 -10.26 -2.69
N ASP A 8 -34.05 -10.69 -2.12
CA ASP A 8 -33.99 -11.40 -0.85
C ASP A 8 -33.80 -10.44 0.34
N THR A 9 -33.87 -9.12 0.09
CA THR A 9 -33.81 -8.11 1.14
C THR A 9 -35.20 -7.75 1.67
N ASN A 10 -35.24 -7.15 2.87
CA ASN A 10 -36.47 -6.63 3.46
C ASN A 10 -36.93 -5.29 2.85
N GLU A 11 -36.28 -4.80 1.80
CA GLU A 11 -36.52 -3.49 1.21
C GLU A 11 -37.25 -3.60 -0.13
N LYS A 12 -38.14 -2.64 -0.40
CA LYS A 12 -38.83 -2.58 -1.69
C LYS A 12 -37.95 -1.84 -2.70
N ILE A 13 -37.48 -2.56 -3.71
CA ILE A 13 -36.66 -2.02 -4.80
C ILE A 13 -37.59 -1.81 -6.00
N GLU A 14 -37.82 -0.56 -6.40
CA GLU A 14 -38.63 -0.19 -7.57
C GLU A 14 -37.70 0.32 -8.68
N MET A 15 -36.89 -0.58 -9.25
CA MET A 15 -35.85 -0.23 -10.24
C MET A 15 -35.85 -1.09 -11.50
N ASP A 16 -36.85 -1.97 -11.67
CA ASP A 16 -36.90 -2.97 -12.75
C ASP A 16 -36.71 -2.34 -14.15
N ALA A 17 -37.39 -1.22 -14.40
CA ALA A 17 -37.29 -0.50 -15.68
C ALA A 17 -35.90 0.13 -15.91
N ASP A 18 -35.23 0.58 -14.86
CA ASP A 18 -33.88 1.16 -14.95
C ASP A 18 -32.83 0.08 -15.20
N LEU A 19 -32.98 -1.08 -14.55
CA LEU A 19 -32.11 -2.26 -14.72
C LEU A 19 -32.24 -2.82 -16.14
N GLU A 20 -33.48 -3.04 -16.60
CA GLU A 20 -33.76 -3.49 -17.97
C GLU A 20 -33.17 -2.52 -18.99
N LYS A 21 -33.39 -1.21 -18.80
CA LYS A 21 -32.84 -0.19 -19.70
C LYS A 21 -31.31 -0.21 -19.73
N THR A 22 -30.68 -0.43 -18.58
CA THR A 22 -29.21 -0.50 -18.46
C THR A 22 -28.66 -1.67 -19.25
N ILE A 23 -29.18 -2.87 -19.04
CA ILE A 23 -28.72 -4.09 -19.74
C ILE A 23 -28.93 -3.96 -21.25
N ARG A 24 -30.10 -3.46 -21.69
CA ARG A 24 -30.38 -3.24 -23.13
C ARG A 24 -29.38 -2.30 -23.76
N GLU A 25 -28.97 -1.24 -23.07
CA GLU A 25 -28.00 -0.29 -23.60
C GLU A 25 -26.59 -0.91 -23.65
N VAL A 26 -26.21 -1.76 -22.69
CA VAL A 26 -24.96 -2.55 -22.75
C VAL A 26 -24.97 -3.45 -24.00
N LEU A 27 -26.01 -4.28 -24.18
CA LEU A 27 -26.13 -5.20 -25.31
C LEU A 27 -26.09 -4.45 -26.65
N LYS A 28 -26.83 -3.35 -26.75
CA LYS A 28 -26.87 -2.52 -27.95
C LYS A 28 -25.53 -1.87 -28.27
N THR A 29 -24.79 -1.40 -27.26
CA THR A 29 -23.46 -0.78 -27.43
C THR A 29 -22.44 -1.81 -27.94
N GLU A 30 -22.57 -3.07 -27.52
CA GLU A 30 -21.76 -4.19 -27.97
C GLU A 30 -22.25 -4.82 -29.30
N GLY A 31 -23.31 -4.27 -29.90
CA GLY A 31 -23.84 -4.73 -31.18
C GLY A 31 -24.58 -6.07 -31.11
N LEU A 32 -25.00 -6.45 -29.90
CA LEU A 32 -25.74 -7.68 -29.63
C LEU A 32 -27.26 -7.44 -29.76
N GLY A 33 -27.99 -8.50 -30.11
CA GLY A 33 -29.45 -8.47 -30.20
C GLY A 33 -30.13 -8.57 -28.84
N ASP A 34 -31.46 -8.59 -28.83
CA ASP A 34 -32.24 -8.69 -27.59
C ASP A 34 -32.38 -10.14 -27.08
N ASN A 35 -31.79 -11.16 -27.68
CA ASN A 35 -32.06 -12.56 -27.30
C ASN A 35 -31.19 -13.04 -26.14
N TYR A 36 -31.16 -12.28 -25.04
CA TYR A 36 -30.38 -12.60 -23.84
C TYR A 36 -31.24 -12.60 -22.58
N GLU A 37 -30.90 -13.49 -21.66
CA GLU A 37 -31.43 -13.58 -20.31
C GLU A 37 -30.36 -13.22 -19.27
N VAL A 38 -30.71 -12.34 -18.33
CA VAL A 38 -29.87 -11.96 -17.18
C VAL A 38 -30.71 -12.09 -15.92
N SER A 39 -30.13 -12.63 -14.86
CA SER A 39 -30.74 -12.68 -13.53
C SER A 39 -30.04 -11.69 -12.60
N ILE A 40 -30.81 -10.91 -11.84
CA ILE A 40 -30.30 -9.99 -10.82
C ILE A 40 -30.92 -10.34 -9.47
N THR A 41 -30.07 -10.65 -8.48
CA THR A 41 -30.49 -10.93 -7.10
C THR A 41 -29.95 -9.86 -6.15
N PHE A 42 -30.82 -9.25 -5.36
CA PHE A 42 -30.43 -8.31 -4.31
C PHE A 42 -30.32 -9.02 -2.96
N VAL A 43 -29.19 -8.83 -2.27
CA VAL A 43 -28.87 -9.51 -1.00
C VAL A 43 -28.34 -8.55 0.07
N ASP A 44 -28.23 -9.03 1.30
CA ASP A 44 -27.60 -8.31 2.42
C ASP A 44 -26.08 -8.59 2.52
N ARG A 45 -25.45 -8.06 3.57
CA ARG A 45 -23.99 -8.17 3.78
C ARG A 45 -23.56 -9.57 4.18
N GLU A 46 -24.32 -10.23 5.04
CA GLU A 46 -24.01 -11.59 5.47
C GLU A 46 -24.06 -12.54 4.28
N GLU A 47 -25.07 -12.40 3.44
CA GLU A 47 -25.29 -13.27 2.30
C GLU A 47 -24.25 -13.04 1.20
N ILE A 48 -23.94 -11.79 0.84
CA ILE A 48 -22.90 -11.58 -0.19
C ILE A 48 -21.51 -12.04 0.27
N GLN A 49 -21.20 -11.93 1.57
CA GLN A 49 -19.95 -12.46 2.13
C GLN A 49 -19.95 -13.99 2.10
N ARG A 50 -21.09 -14.63 2.40
CA ARG A 50 -21.25 -16.08 2.29
C ARG A 50 -21.03 -16.55 0.85
N LEU A 51 -21.66 -15.91 -0.13
CA LEU A 51 -21.51 -16.22 -1.55
C LEU A 51 -20.07 -15.97 -2.04
N ASN A 52 -19.44 -14.88 -1.62
CA ASN A 52 -18.05 -14.58 -1.98
C ASN A 52 -17.09 -15.64 -1.43
N LYS A 53 -17.35 -16.13 -0.21
CA LYS A 53 -16.61 -17.24 0.39
C LYS A 53 -16.91 -18.58 -0.30
N GLU A 54 -18.16 -18.85 -0.65
CA GLU A 54 -18.58 -20.11 -1.25
C GLU A 54 -18.04 -20.28 -2.68
N PHE A 55 -18.17 -19.23 -3.50
CA PHE A 55 -17.84 -19.30 -4.92
C PHE A 55 -16.44 -18.77 -5.27
N ARG A 56 -15.87 -17.84 -4.49
CA ARG A 56 -14.53 -17.27 -4.72
C ARG A 56 -13.51 -17.62 -3.63
N ASN A 57 -13.92 -18.31 -2.55
CA ASN A 57 -13.10 -18.58 -1.36
C ASN A 57 -12.53 -17.32 -0.69
N ILE A 58 -13.22 -16.18 -0.85
CA ILE A 58 -12.85 -14.90 -0.24
C ILE A 58 -13.85 -14.56 0.86
N ASP A 59 -13.41 -14.63 2.12
CA ASP A 59 -14.24 -14.32 3.29
C ASP A 59 -14.30 -12.80 3.58
N ARG A 60 -14.83 -12.03 2.61
CA ARG A 60 -15.03 -10.58 2.72
C ARG A 60 -16.32 -10.14 2.04
N GLN A 61 -16.92 -9.05 2.54
CA GLN A 61 -18.04 -8.37 1.87
C GLN A 61 -17.58 -7.74 0.56
N THR A 62 -18.44 -7.74 -0.45
CA THR A 62 -18.25 -7.05 -1.73
C THR A 62 -19.56 -6.37 -2.13
N ASP A 63 -19.48 -5.43 -3.06
CA ASP A 63 -20.61 -4.71 -3.64
C ASP A 63 -21.41 -5.55 -4.64
N VAL A 64 -20.73 -6.26 -5.54
CA VAL A 64 -21.36 -7.10 -6.55
C VAL A 64 -20.57 -8.37 -6.85
N LEU A 65 -21.28 -9.45 -7.16
CA LEU A 65 -20.75 -10.69 -7.73
C LEU A 65 -21.41 -10.95 -9.09
N SER A 66 -20.66 -11.53 -10.02
CA SER A 66 -21.14 -11.89 -11.35
C SER A 66 -20.74 -13.32 -11.64
N PHE A 67 -21.71 -14.12 -12.10
CA PHE A 67 -21.58 -15.55 -12.36
C PHE A 67 -21.96 -15.81 -13.82
N PRO A 68 -20.99 -15.80 -14.75
CA PRO A 68 -21.27 -16.11 -16.15
C PRO A 68 -21.72 -17.57 -16.30
N LEU A 69 -22.72 -17.80 -17.14
CA LEU A 69 -23.14 -19.14 -17.54
C LEU A 69 -22.33 -19.59 -18.77
N ASP A 70 -21.86 -20.84 -18.77
CA ASP A 70 -21.12 -21.40 -19.90
C ASP A 70 -22.02 -21.57 -21.14
N ASP A 71 -21.50 -21.22 -22.31
CA ASP A 71 -22.21 -21.23 -23.61
C ASP A 71 -22.81 -22.60 -23.97
N ASP A 72 -22.26 -23.69 -23.44
CA ASP A 72 -22.67 -25.08 -23.68
C ASP A 72 -24.07 -25.41 -23.12
N MET A 73 -24.64 -24.54 -22.30
CA MET A 73 -25.96 -24.71 -21.68
C MET A 73 -27.11 -24.07 -22.48
N ASN A 74 -26.80 -23.35 -23.57
CA ASN A 74 -27.80 -22.63 -24.37
C ASN A 74 -28.49 -23.54 -25.40
N LEU A 75 -29.83 -23.59 -25.38
CA LEU A 75 -30.61 -24.34 -26.37
C LEU A 75 -30.84 -23.53 -27.66
N PRO A 76 -30.77 -24.16 -28.85
CA PRO A 76 -31.06 -23.48 -30.11
C PRO A 76 -32.52 -23.02 -30.17
N GLY A 77 -32.74 -21.70 -30.24
CA GLY A 77 -34.08 -21.09 -30.38
C GLY A 77 -34.67 -20.47 -29.10
N GLU A 78 -33.93 -20.50 -27.99
CA GLU A 78 -34.24 -19.80 -26.74
C GLU A 78 -33.32 -18.57 -26.54
N ASP A 79 -33.66 -17.70 -25.59
CA ASP A 79 -32.79 -16.58 -25.20
C ASP A 79 -31.49 -17.12 -24.57
N ILE A 80 -30.35 -16.49 -24.90
CA ILE A 80 -29.02 -16.88 -24.42
C ILE A 80 -28.88 -16.43 -22.97
N MET A 81 -28.65 -17.36 -22.04
CA MET A 81 -28.47 -17.02 -20.62
C MET A 81 -27.05 -16.49 -20.38
N LEU A 82 -26.93 -15.21 -20.03
CA LEU A 82 -25.63 -14.58 -19.75
C LEU A 82 -25.10 -14.93 -18.36
N GLY A 83 -25.97 -15.09 -17.37
CA GLY A 83 -25.57 -15.38 -16.01
C GLY A 83 -26.34 -14.62 -14.93
N ASP A 84 -25.85 -14.75 -13.71
CA ASP A 84 -26.39 -14.14 -12.51
C ASP A 84 -25.55 -12.95 -12.03
N ILE A 85 -26.22 -11.88 -11.61
CA ILE A 85 -25.64 -10.69 -10.99
C ILE A 85 -26.19 -10.60 -9.57
N VAL A 86 -25.33 -10.64 -8.55
CA VAL A 86 -25.74 -10.55 -7.15
C VAL A 86 -25.23 -9.24 -6.54
N ILE A 87 -26.14 -8.34 -6.16
CA ILE A 87 -25.82 -6.98 -5.66
C ILE A 87 -26.13 -6.88 -4.17
N CYS A 88 -25.16 -6.41 -3.38
CA CYS A 88 -25.38 -6.12 -1.96
C CYS A 88 -25.93 -4.71 -1.76
N MET A 89 -27.18 -4.61 -1.30
CA MET A 89 -27.88 -3.33 -1.15
C MET A 89 -27.23 -2.41 -0.11
N ASP A 90 -26.74 -2.96 0.99
CA ASP A 90 -26.14 -2.14 2.06
C ASP A 90 -24.80 -1.56 1.64
N VAL A 91 -24.01 -2.33 0.87
CA VAL A 91 -22.70 -1.86 0.36
C VAL A 91 -22.92 -0.79 -0.71
N ALA A 92 -23.87 -0.99 -1.64
CA ALA A 92 -24.21 -0.01 -2.66
C ALA A 92 -24.69 1.33 -2.04
N LYS A 93 -25.42 1.31 -0.91
CA LYS A 93 -25.80 2.52 -0.17
C LYS A 93 -24.61 3.25 0.44
N ASP A 94 -23.69 2.51 1.05
CA ASP A 94 -22.49 3.09 1.64
C ASP A 94 -21.62 3.73 0.56
N GLN A 95 -21.44 3.05 -0.58
CA GLN A 95 -20.72 3.57 -1.74
C GLN A 95 -21.40 4.84 -2.29
N ALA A 96 -22.72 4.81 -2.54
CA ALA A 96 -23.46 5.98 -3.00
C ALA A 96 -23.26 7.20 -2.08
N ARG A 97 -23.25 6.99 -0.76
CA ARG A 97 -22.97 8.05 0.23
C ARG A 97 -21.52 8.51 0.23
N GLU A 98 -20.56 7.58 0.23
CA GLU A 98 -19.12 7.88 0.25
C GLU A 98 -18.71 8.72 -0.96
N PHE A 99 -19.29 8.40 -2.11
CA PHE A 99 -18.93 8.99 -3.38
C PHE A 99 -19.79 10.17 -3.79
N GLY A 100 -20.89 10.40 -3.06
CA GLY A 100 -21.75 11.57 -3.22
C GLY A 100 -22.66 11.49 -4.45
N HIS A 101 -23.28 10.33 -4.71
CA HIS A 101 -24.26 10.16 -5.79
C HIS A 101 -25.48 9.34 -5.35
N SER A 102 -26.49 9.26 -6.22
CA SER A 102 -27.73 8.55 -5.90
C SER A 102 -27.53 7.03 -5.83
N LEU A 103 -28.26 6.37 -4.93
CA LEU A 103 -28.31 4.89 -4.87
C LEU A 103 -28.76 4.30 -6.21
N ARG A 104 -29.71 4.97 -6.87
CA ARG A 104 -30.20 4.61 -8.20
C ARG A 104 -29.06 4.54 -9.21
N ARG A 105 -28.20 5.57 -9.25
CA ARG A 105 -27.02 5.57 -10.11
C ARG A 105 -26.06 4.42 -9.78
N GLU A 106 -25.81 4.18 -8.49
CA GLU A 106 -24.86 3.14 -8.08
C GLU A 106 -25.33 1.76 -8.53
N ILE A 107 -26.60 1.44 -8.32
CA ILE A 107 -27.18 0.18 -8.76
C ILE A 107 -27.10 0.05 -10.29
N MET A 108 -27.45 1.10 -11.04
CA MET A 108 -27.32 1.08 -12.51
C MET A 108 -25.87 0.90 -12.97
N TYR A 109 -24.91 1.50 -12.26
CA TYR A 109 -23.49 1.34 -12.55
C TYR A 109 -23.03 -0.10 -12.27
N LEU A 110 -23.36 -0.67 -11.11
CA LEU A 110 -23.04 -2.06 -10.77
C LEU A 110 -23.66 -3.04 -11.78
N THR A 111 -24.91 -2.82 -12.20
CA THR A 111 -25.55 -3.62 -13.24
C THR A 111 -24.82 -3.50 -14.58
N CYS A 112 -24.43 -2.29 -15.01
CA CYS A 112 -23.64 -2.09 -16.22
C CYS A 112 -22.30 -2.82 -16.16
N HIS A 113 -21.57 -2.63 -15.06
CA HIS A 113 -20.27 -3.24 -14.80
C HIS A 113 -20.35 -4.77 -14.84
N SER A 114 -21.30 -5.35 -14.11
CA SER A 114 -21.52 -6.79 -14.05
C SER A 114 -21.98 -7.38 -15.38
N THR A 115 -22.82 -6.67 -16.14
CA THR A 115 -23.24 -7.15 -17.48
C THR A 115 -22.06 -7.22 -18.44
N LEU A 116 -21.15 -6.24 -18.41
CA LEU A 116 -19.90 -6.29 -19.20
C LEU A 116 -19.04 -7.48 -18.80
N HIS A 117 -18.96 -7.81 -17.50
CA HIS A 117 -18.29 -9.02 -17.03
C HIS A 117 -18.92 -10.31 -17.56
N LEU A 118 -20.24 -10.41 -17.57
CA LEU A 118 -20.94 -11.56 -18.14
C LEU A 118 -20.66 -11.71 -19.65
N LEU A 119 -20.41 -10.59 -20.36
CA LEU A 119 -19.99 -10.58 -21.76
C LEU A 119 -18.51 -10.89 -21.98
N GLY A 120 -17.77 -11.25 -20.93
CA GLY A 120 -16.37 -11.67 -21.02
C GLY A 120 -15.37 -10.52 -20.98
N TYR A 121 -15.78 -9.30 -20.61
CA TYR A 121 -14.82 -8.25 -20.27
C TYR A 121 -14.14 -8.59 -18.95
N ASP A 122 -12.81 -8.45 -18.93
CA ASP A 122 -11.98 -8.58 -17.74
C ASP A 122 -11.15 -7.31 -17.55
N HIS A 123 -10.82 -6.97 -16.31
CA HIS A 123 -10.01 -5.81 -15.94
C HIS A 123 -8.79 -6.20 -15.10
N MET A 124 -8.41 -7.48 -15.10
CA MET A 124 -7.15 -7.94 -14.50
C MET A 124 -5.92 -7.33 -15.20
N GLU A 125 -5.98 -7.07 -16.51
CA GLU A 125 -4.91 -6.41 -17.28
C GLU A 125 -5.22 -4.92 -17.59
N GLU A 126 -4.19 -4.06 -17.59
CA GLU A 126 -4.32 -2.60 -17.76
C GLU A 126 -4.97 -2.17 -19.09
N ASP A 127 -4.76 -2.94 -20.15
CA ASP A 127 -5.29 -2.62 -21.48
C ASP A 127 -6.77 -3.02 -21.61
N ASP A 128 -7.18 -4.13 -21.01
CA ASP A 128 -8.58 -4.58 -21.01
C ASP A 128 -9.43 -3.77 -20.05
N LYS A 129 -8.87 -3.36 -18.91
CA LYS A 129 -9.46 -2.39 -18.01
C LYS A 129 -9.78 -1.05 -18.69
N ARG A 130 -8.88 -0.56 -19.56
CA ARG A 130 -9.12 0.69 -20.31
C ARG A 130 -10.27 0.56 -21.31
N LYS A 131 -10.39 -0.59 -21.96
CA LYS A 131 -11.51 -0.87 -22.89
C LYS A 131 -12.82 -0.96 -22.13
N MET A 132 -12.89 -1.74 -21.06
CA MET A 132 -14.09 -1.90 -20.24
C MET A 132 -14.56 -0.56 -19.68
N ARG A 133 -13.65 0.25 -19.13
CA ARG A 133 -13.98 1.59 -18.61
C ARG A 133 -14.47 2.56 -19.67
N ALA A 134 -13.93 2.49 -20.88
CA ALA A 134 -14.43 3.31 -21.98
C ALA A 134 -15.88 2.95 -22.31
N ARG A 135 -16.22 1.64 -22.28
CA ARG A 135 -17.59 1.14 -22.45
C ARG A 135 -18.52 1.57 -21.33
N GLU A 136 -18.12 1.41 -20.08
CA GLU A 136 -18.91 1.87 -18.92
C GLU A 136 -19.26 3.36 -19.03
N LYS A 137 -18.28 4.20 -19.37
CA LYS A 137 -18.51 5.64 -19.55
C LYS A 137 -19.46 5.95 -20.71
N GLU A 138 -19.32 5.24 -21.83
CA GLU A 138 -20.19 5.38 -22.99
C GLU A 138 -21.65 5.02 -22.65
N ILE A 139 -21.85 3.87 -22.00
CA ILE A 139 -23.17 3.35 -21.64
C ILE A 139 -23.85 4.23 -20.60
N MET A 140 -23.16 4.60 -19.52
CA MET A 140 -23.72 5.48 -18.48
C MET A 140 -24.12 6.86 -19.04
N ARG A 141 -23.35 7.37 -20.02
CA ARG A 141 -23.67 8.61 -20.73
C ARG A 141 -24.93 8.47 -21.59
N ASN A 142 -25.07 7.37 -22.33
CA ASN A 142 -26.26 7.11 -23.15
C ASN A 142 -27.53 6.99 -22.29
N LEU A 143 -27.41 6.41 -21.10
CA LEU A 143 -28.50 6.27 -20.13
C LEU A 143 -28.87 7.58 -19.43
N ARG A 144 -28.05 8.63 -19.56
CA ARG A 144 -28.18 9.95 -18.89
C ARG A 144 -28.20 9.84 -17.36
N VAL A 145 -27.36 8.97 -16.81
CA VAL A 145 -27.26 8.76 -15.36
C VAL A 145 -25.98 9.44 -14.87
N PHE A 146 -26.14 10.60 -14.23
CA PHE A 146 -25.02 11.44 -13.79
C PHE A 146 -24.89 11.46 -12.27
N LYS A 147 -23.74 11.93 -11.79
CA LYS A 147 -23.37 11.88 -10.37
C LYS A 147 -24.33 12.68 -9.47
N ASP A 148 -24.90 13.78 -9.97
CA ASP A 148 -25.80 14.68 -9.24
C ASP A 148 -27.29 14.46 -9.57
N ASP A 149 -27.86 13.35 -9.11
CA ASP A 149 -29.32 13.12 -9.14
C ASP A 149 -30.03 13.66 -7.88
N ASN A 150 -29.32 14.32 -6.95
CA ASN A 150 -29.93 14.95 -5.78
C ASN A 150 -30.48 16.33 -6.14
N HIS A 151 -31.81 16.45 -6.18
CA HIS A 151 -32.51 17.74 -6.15
C HIS A 151 -32.14 18.51 -4.88
N GLU A 152 -31.11 19.38 -4.99
CA GLU A 152 -30.82 20.59 -4.20
C GLU A 152 -29.31 20.88 -4.21
N ASN A 153 -28.74 21.07 -5.40
CA ASN A 153 -27.63 21.98 -5.71
C ASN A 153 -27.27 21.76 -7.18
N PHE A 154 -27.73 22.66 -8.04
CA PHE A 154 -27.18 22.78 -9.39
C PHE A 154 -25.73 23.25 -9.23
N ASP A 155 -24.77 22.35 -9.34
CA ASP A 155 -23.36 22.71 -9.39
C ASP A 155 -22.68 22.27 -10.69
N HIS A 156 -22.00 23.26 -11.26
CA HIS A 156 -21.04 23.37 -12.38
C HIS A 156 -21.04 22.44 -13.61
N ALA A 157 -21.51 21.19 -13.59
CA ALA A 157 -21.54 20.32 -14.77
C ALA A 157 -22.52 20.82 -15.85
N ASP A 158 -23.64 21.43 -15.45
CA ASP A 158 -24.61 22.06 -16.37
C ASP A 158 -24.23 23.49 -16.78
N LYS A 159 -23.26 24.10 -16.08
CA LYS A 159 -22.65 25.35 -16.51
C LYS A 159 -21.81 25.14 -17.75
N LYS A 160 -21.30 23.92 -17.97
CA LYS A 160 -20.56 23.52 -19.17
C LYS A 160 -21.46 23.53 -20.41
N ASP A 161 -22.67 22.99 -20.35
CA ASP A 161 -23.58 23.00 -21.51
C ASP A 161 -24.21 24.38 -21.74
N TYR A 162 -24.43 25.18 -20.67
CA TYR A 162 -24.84 26.60 -20.78
C TYR A 162 -23.71 27.52 -21.28
N GLU A 163 -22.47 27.33 -20.81
CA GLU A 163 -21.29 28.11 -21.24
C GLU A 163 -20.71 27.60 -22.56
N LEU A 164 -20.85 26.33 -22.97
CA LEU A 164 -20.54 25.88 -24.34
C LEU A 164 -21.52 26.48 -25.34
N ALA A 165 -22.82 26.55 -25.00
CA ALA A 165 -23.80 27.27 -25.79
C ALA A 165 -23.52 28.79 -25.87
N LYS A 166 -22.76 29.34 -24.90
CA LYS A 166 -22.36 30.76 -24.83
C LYS A 166 -20.94 31.02 -25.35
N ALA A 167 -20.08 30.02 -25.41
CA ALA A 167 -18.70 30.09 -25.92
C ALA A 167 -18.66 30.00 -27.44
N GLU A 168 -19.72 29.49 -28.08
CA GLU A 168 -20.00 29.77 -29.50
C GLU A 168 -20.20 31.28 -29.77
N GLU A 169 -20.39 32.10 -28.72
CA GLU A 169 -20.41 33.58 -28.76
C GLU A 169 -19.15 34.25 -28.17
N GLY A 170 -18.00 33.55 -28.08
CA GLY A 170 -16.68 34.20 -27.97
C GLY A 170 -16.06 34.40 -26.57
N GLY A 171 -15.94 33.36 -25.76
CA GLY A 171 -15.27 33.38 -24.44
C GLY A 171 -13.79 32.98 -24.41
N ASP A 172 -13.03 33.49 -23.42
CA ASP A 172 -11.58 33.36 -23.24
C ASP A 172 -11.10 31.95 -22.84
N PHE A 173 -10.36 31.29 -23.75
CA PHE A 173 -9.87 29.91 -23.68
C PHE A 173 -8.86 29.61 -22.56
N SER A 174 -8.25 30.63 -21.95
CA SER A 174 -7.16 30.45 -20.97
C SER A 174 -7.64 29.90 -19.63
N LYS A 175 -8.76 30.38 -19.11
CA LYS A 175 -9.29 29.96 -17.79
C LYS A 175 -9.86 28.54 -17.82
N ILE A 176 -10.54 28.21 -18.92
CA ILE A 176 -11.15 26.90 -19.14
C ILE A 176 -10.10 25.79 -19.07
N LYS A 177 -8.87 26.03 -19.56
CA LYS A 177 -7.80 25.03 -19.59
C LYS A 177 -7.27 24.66 -18.20
N ASP A 178 -7.17 25.63 -17.29
CA ASP A 178 -6.65 25.39 -15.94
C ASP A 178 -7.70 24.77 -15.02
N GLU A 179 -8.96 25.19 -15.16
CA GLU A 179 -10.10 24.54 -14.48
C GLU A 179 -10.26 23.09 -14.94
N LEU A 180 -10.21 22.83 -16.25
CA LEU A 180 -10.26 21.47 -16.82
C LEU A 180 -9.11 20.58 -16.34
N LYS A 181 -7.93 21.16 -16.10
CA LYS A 181 -6.74 20.41 -15.67
C LYS A 181 -6.82 20.00 -14.20
N GLU A 182 -7.37 20.84 -13.34
CA GLU A 182 -7.60 20.47 -11.94
C GLU A 182 -8.80 19.51 -11.80
N GLU A 183 -9.85 19.66 -12.60
CA GLU A 183 -11.01 18.76 -12.62
C GLU A 183 -10.62 17.35 -13.10
N ILE A 184 -9.85 17.22 -14.19
CA ILE A 184 -9.30 15.93 -14.66
C ILE A 184 -8.46 15.26 -13.57
N LYS A 185 -7.68 16.05 -12.83
CA LYS A 185 -6.80 15.58 -11.77
C LYS A 185 -7.57 15.15 -10.52
N GLU A 186 -8.70 15.77 -10.25
CA GLU A 186 -9.62 15.39 -9.17
C GLU A 186 -10.39 14.11 -9.52
N GLU A 187 -10.84 13.99 -10.77
CA GLU A 187 -11.46 12.79 -11.33
C GLU A 187 -10.48 11.60 -11.32
N LEU A 188 -9.23 11.81 -11.73
CA LEU A 188 -8.14 10.82 -11.62
C LEU A 188 -7.86 10.42 -10.16
N ARG A 189 -7.92 11.36 -9.21
CA ARG A 189 -7.74 11.06 -7.78
C ARG A 189 -8.88 10.24 -7.21
N LEU A 190 -10.11 10.53 -7.62
CA LEU A 190 -11.28 9.75 -7.25
C LEU A 190 -11.19 8.35 -7.87
N GLU A 191 -10.93 8.23 -9.17
CA GLU A 191 -10.74 6.94 -9.85
C GLU A 191 -9.63 6.08 -9.21
N GLN A 192 -8.54 6.71 -8.76
CA GLN A 192 -7.49 6.03 -7.99
C GLN A 192 -7.98 5.61 -6.60
N ARG A 193 -8.81 6.41 -5.92
CA ARG A 193 -9.41 6.04 -4.64
C ARG A 193 -10.37 4.86 -4.77
N TYR A 194 -11.28 4.87 -5.75
CA TYR A 194 -12.16 3.73 -6.05
C TYR A 194 -11.36 2.45 -6.29
N ALA A 195 -10.37 2.51 -7.19
CA ALA A 195 -9.59 1.33 -7.55
C ALA A 195 -8.74 0.79 -6.38
N ASN A 196 -8.32 1.67 -5.45
CA ASN A 196 -7.56 1.28 -4.26
C ASN A 196 -8.42 0.61 -3.18
N VAL A 197 -9.73 0.88 -3.13
CA VAL A 197 -10.68 0.28 -2.17
C VAL A 197 -11.06 -1.14 -2.59
N GLU A 198 -11.25 -1.37 -3.89
CA GLU A 198 -11.72 -2.64 -4.44
C GLU A 198 -10.61 -3.70 -4.60
N TYR A 199 -9.39 -3.28 -4.97
CA TYR A 199 -8.26 -4.17 -5.33
C TYR A 199 -6.99 -4.01 -4.46
N GLY A 200 -6.99 -3.09 -3.49
CA GLY A 200 -5.76 -2.64 -2.82
C GLY A 200 -4.97 -1.62 -3.66
N LYS A 201 -3.93 -0.98 -3.09
CA LYS A 201 -3.18 0.12 -3.73
C LYS A 201 -2.66 -0.26 -5.13
N ILE A 202 -3.17 0.39 -6.17
CA ILE A 202 -2.70 0.23 -7.56
C ILE A 202 -1.58 1.24 -7.83
N TYR A 203 -0.38 0.76 -8.17
CA TYR A 203 0.78 1.59 -8.45
C TYR A 203 0.94 1.79 -9.97
N THR A 204 0.79 3.02 -10.45
CA THR A 204 1.09 3.37 -11.85
C THR A 204 2.58 3.67 -12.03
N LYS A 205 3.15 3.26 -13.17
CA LYS A 205 4.59 3.42 -13.45
C LYS A 205 4.90 4.88 -13.79
N GLU A 206 5.49 5.61 -12.83
CA GLU A 206 5.90 7.00 -13.04
C GLU A 206 7.08 7.14 -14.03
N ASN A 207 6.97 8.13 -14.92
CA ASN A 207 8.05 8.52 -15.83
C ASN A 207 9.08 9.40 -15.11
N LEU A 208 10.18 8.78 -14.65
CA LEU A 208 11.24 9.44 -13.89
C LEU A 208 12.55 9.55 -14.68
N SER A 209 13.31 10.62 -14.44
CA SER A 209 14.69 10.74 -14.95
C SER A 209 15.62 9.69 -14.33
N HIS A 210 16.80 9.46 -14.92
CA HIS A 210 17.73 8.42 -14.47
C HIS A 210 18.16 8.59 -13.00
N GLY A 211 18.44 9.83 -12.56
CA GLY A 211 18.76 10.11 -11.15
C GLY A 211 17.59 9.92 -10.19
N GLN A 212 16.37 10.28 -10.62
CA GLN A 212 15.16 10.04 -9.83
C GLN A 212 14.81 8.56 -9.73
N LYS A 213 15.09 7.76 -10.77
CA LYS A 213 14.95 6.28 -10.73
C LYS A 213 15.86 5.64 -9.69
N PHE A 214 17.11 6.11 -9.58
CA PHE A 214 18.05 5.63 -8.57
C PHE A 214 17.52 5.90 -7.15
N LEU A 215 17.10 7.15 -6.87
CA LEU A 215 16.55 7.51 -5.56
C LEU A 215 15.26 6.73 -5.25
N LYS A 216 14.35 6.60 -6.22
CA LYS A 216 13.10 5.87 -6.01
C LYS A 216 13.30 4.36 -5.78
N GLY A 217 14.42 3.79 -6.26
CA GLY A 217 14.82 2.43 -5.91
C GLY A 217 14.99 2.22 -4.40
N PHE A 218 15.55 3.21 -3.69
CA PHE A 218 15.64 3.17 -2.23
C PHE A 218 14.27 3.29 -1.57
N ASP A 219 13.37 4.12 -2.11
CA ASP A 219 12.00 4.26 -1.61
C ASP A 219 11.29 2.89 -1.65
N TYR A 220 11.37 2.18 -2.77
CA TYR A 220 10.77 0.85 -2.90
C TYR A 220 11.36 -0.17 -1.92
N ALA A 221 12.68 -0.20 -1.76
CA ALA A 221 13.34 -1.10 -0.82
C ALA A 221 12.91 -0.81 0.64
N TYR A 222 12.79 0.47 0.99
CA TYR A 222 12.33 0.88 2.31
C TYR A 222 10.85 0.58 2.54
N GLU A 223 9.97 0.87 1.57
CA GLU A 223 8.54 0.54 1.65
C GLU A 223 8.34 -0.97 1.82
N GLY A 224 9.11 -1.79 1.09
CA GLY A 224 9.12 -3.24 1.26
C GLY A 224 9.51 -3.66 2.69
N LEU A 225 10.51 -3.00 3.28
CA LEU A 225 10.93 -3.28 4.66
C LEU A 225 9.85 -2.89 5.68
N VAL A 226 9.24 -1.71 5.53
CA VAL A 226 8.15 -1.25 6.41
C VAL A 226 6.92 -2.15 6.29
N PHE A 227 6.57 -2.54 5.05
CA PHE A 227 5.50 -3.49 4.78
C PHE A 227 5.72 -4.79 5.54
N ALA A 228 6.92 -5.39 5.41
CA ALA A 228 7.27 -6.63 6.09
C ALA A 228 7.23 -6.49 7.62
N ILE A 229 7.73 -5.39 8.18
CA ILE A 229 7.67 -5.13 9.63
C ILE A 229 6.24 -5.05 10.17
N ASN A 230 5.31 -4.51 9.38
CA ASN A 230 3.94 -4.29 9.82
C ASN A 230 3.05 -5.51 9.63
N HIS A 231 3.26 -6.31 8.58
CA HIS A 231 2.44 -7.48 8.28
C HIS A 231 2.96 -8.76 8.97
N GLU A 232 4.27 -8.89 9.15
CA GLU A 232 4.85 -10.10 9.75
C GLU A 232 5.17 -9.94 11.23
N LYS A 233 4.53 -10.77 12.07
CA LYS A 233 4.77 -10.78 13.53
C LYS A 233 6.23 -11.10 13.87
N ASN A 234 6.85 -12.00 13.10
CA ASN A 234 8.23 -12.43 13.33
C ASN A 234 9.24 -11.31 13.04
N MET A 235 8.93 -10.39 12.12
CA MET A 235 9.86 -9.31 11.74
C MET A 235 10.18 -8.37 12.88
N LYS A 236 9.15 -8.01 13.66
CA LYS A 236 9.33 -7.15 14.84
C LYS A 236 10.29 -7.80 15.84
N PHE A 237 10.17 -9.12 16.02
CA PHE A 237 11.05 -9.89 16.90
C PHE A 237 12.49 -9.96 16.37
N HIS A 238 12.68 -10.21 15.07
CA HIS A 238 14.02 -10.25 14.47
C HIS A 238 14.74 -8.89 14.55
N PHE A 239 14.03 -7.79 14.28
CA PHE A 239 14.60 -6.44 14.42
C PHE A 239 14.95 -6.09 15.87
N LEU A 240 14.07 -6.43 16.83
CA LEU A 240 14.36 -6.24 18.25
C LEU A 240 15.58 -7.06 18.70
N THR A 241 15.65 -8.33 18.29
CA THR A 241 16.77 -9.22 18.61
C THR A 241 18.08 -8.71 18.00
N CYS A 242 18.05 -8.23 16.76
CA CYS A 242 19.19 -7.56 16.13
C CYS A 242 19.68 -6.37 16.95
N ALA A 243 18.78 -5.48 17.38
CA ALA A 243 19.14 -4.34 18.22
C ALA A 243 19.77 -4.78 19.54
N ILE A 244 19.19 -5.78 20.21
CA ILE A 244 19.73 -6.33 21.46
C ILE A 244 21.12 -6.92 21.25
N VAL A 245 21.33 -7.72 20.20
CA VAL A 245 22.62 -8.37 19.92
C VAL A 245 23.69 -7.33 19.56
N LEU A 246 23.35 -6.28 18.81
CA LEU A 246 24.28 -5.19 18.52
C LEU A 246 24.62 -4.37 19.77
N VAL A 247 23.65 -4.11 20.64
CA VAL A 247 23.92 -3.45 21.94
C VAL A 247 24.76 -4.36 22.84
N ALA A 248 24.46 -5.65 22.92
CA ALA A 248 25.26 -6.62 23.66
C ALA A 248 26.70 -6.63 23.14
N SER A 249 26.89 -6.56 21.82
CA SER A 249 28.22 -6.52 21.20
C SER A 249 29.09 -5.32 21.64
N LEU A 250 28.50 -4.25 22.19
CA LEU A 250 29.27 -3.16 22.80
C LEU A 250 30.04 -3.62 24.03
N PHE A 251 29.42 -4.48 24.84
CA PHE A 251 29.98 -4.93 26.11
C PHE A 251 31.09 -5.97 25.91
N PHE A 252 31.12 -6.59 24.74
CA PHE A 252 32.09 -7.61 24.39
C PHE A 252 33.08 -7.03 23.37
N ASN A 253 34.37 -6.97 23.68
CA ASN A 253 35.41 -6.40 22.80
C ASN A 253 35.58 -7.25 21.52
N LEU A 254 34.66 -7.10 20.55
CA LEU A 254 34.66 -7.82 19.28
C LEU A 254 35.76 -7.30 18.37
N SER A 255 36.56 -8.22 17.84
CA SER A 255 37.48 -7.95 16.75
C SER A 255 36.72 -7.58 15.48
N ARG A 256 37.42 -6.97 14.52
CA ARG A 256 36.84 -6.62 13.22
C ARG A 256 36.27 -7.85 12.49
N ILE A 257 36.93 -8.99 12.60
CA ILE A 257 36.51 -10.24 11.95
C ILE A 257 35.24 -10.78 12.60
N GLU A 258 35.18 -10.83 13.94
CA GLU A 258 33.98 -11.25 14.66
C GLU A 258 32.79 -10.32 14.37
N MET A 259 33.01 -9.01 14.33
CA MET A 259 31.97 -8.04 13.99
C MET A 259 31.45 -8.24 12.56
N MET A 260 32.33 -8.53 11.60
CA MET A 260 31.93 -8.84 10.22
C MET A 260 31.04 -10.08 10.16
N PHE A 261 31.40 -11.16 10.85
CA PHE A 261 30.59 -12.38 10.90
C PHE A 261 29.25 -12.17 11.62
N LEU A 262 29.23 -11.38 12.69
CA LEU A 262 28.01 -11.03 13.42
C LEU A 262 27.04 -10.26 12.51
N VAL A 263 27.51 -9.17 11.89
CA VAL A 263 26.70 -8.34 10.98
C VAL A 263 26.22 -9.16 9.78
N PHE A 264 27.09 -9.99 9.19
CA PHE A 264 26.72 -10.86 8.07
C PHE A 264 25.62 -11.86 8.47
N SER A 265 25.74 -12.47 9.63
CA SER A 265 24.76 -13.45 10.12
C SER A 265 23.39 -12.81 10.37
N ILE A 266 23.39 -11.65 11.04
CA ILE A 266 22.16 -10.87 11.29
C ILE A 266 21.51 -10.44 9.97
N SER A 267 22.32 -9.88 9.05
CA SER A 267 21.82 -9.40 7.76
C SER A 267 21.26 -10.54 6.91
N SER A 268 21.88 -11.72 6.96
CA SER A 268 21.43 -12.91 6.23
C SER A 268 20.08 -13.41 6.74
N VAL A 269 19.86 -13.42 8.06
CA VAL A 269 18.57 -13.79 8.65
C VAL A 269 17.47 -12.84 8.19
N ILE A 270 17.70 -11.52 8.31
CA ILE A 270 16.70 -10.52 7.89
C ILE A 270 16.41 -10.64 6.39
N ALA A 271 17.45 -10.81 5.57
CA ALA A 271 17.28 -10.93 4.11
C ALA A 271 16.47 -12.17 3.73
N LEU A 272 16.76 -13.34 4.31
CA LEU A 272 16.03 -14.57 4.01
C LEU A 272 14.60 -14.53 4.52
N GLU A 273 14.37 -13.89 5.65
CA GLU A 273 13.03 -13.67 6.18
C GLU A 273 12.20 -12.75 5.25
N LEU A 274 12.78 -11.67 4.73
CA LEU A 274 12.12 -10.82 3.71
C LEU A 274 11.81 -11.58 2.42
N VAL A 275 12.75 -12.41 1.96
CA VAL A 275 12.53 -13.29 0.80
C VAL A 275 11.41 -14.29 1.08
N ASN A 276 11.33 -14.81 2.32
CA ASN A 276 10.27 -15.73 2.71
C ASN A 276 8.90 -15.06 2.63
N THR A 277 8.73 -13.88 3.20
CA THR A 277 7.48 -13.11 3.09
C THR A 277 7.13 -12.78 1.64
N ALA A 278 8.12 -12.43 0.82
CA ALA A 278 7.88 -12.15 -0.59
C ALA A 278 7.42 -13.40 -1.36
N LEU A 279 8.03 -14.56 -1.09
CA LEU A 279 7.65 -15.84 -1.69
C LEU A 279 6.27 -16.31 -1.20
N GLU A 280 5.96 -16.16 0.08
CA GLU A 280 4.64 -16.50 0.63
C GLU A 280 3.53 -15.72 -0.09
N ASN A 281 3.67 -14.39 -0.17
CA ASN A 281 2.71 -13.53 -0.87
C ASN A 281 2.61 -13.87 -2.36
N ALA A 282 3.74 -14.07 -3.05
CA ALA A 282 3.74 -14.42 -4.47
C ALA A 282 3.06 -15.78 -4.73
N VAL A 283 3.30 -16.76 -3.86
CA VAL A 283 2.67 -18.08 -3.95
C VAL A 283 1.18 -18.01 -3.62
N ASP A 284 0.77 -17.19 -2.65
CA ASP A 284 -0.65 -17.00 -2.33
C ASP A 284 -1.44 -16.38 -3.47
N ILE A 285 -0.86 -15.36 -4.13
CA ILE A 285 -1.43 -14.75 -5.33
C ILE A 285 -1.52 -15.78 -6.46
N ALA A 286 -0.43 -16.51 -6.73
CA ALA A 286 -0.40 -17.49 -7.82
C ALA A 286 -1.33 -18.70 -7.56
N ALA A 287 -1.53 -19.07 -6.31
CA ALA A 287 -2.44 -20.14 -5.91
C ALA A 287 -3.91 -19.73 -5.97
N ASP A 288 -4.20 -18.42 -6.00
CA ASP A 288 -5.55 -17.86 -5.98
C ASP A 288 -6.38 -18.42 -4.82
N GLY A 289 -5.77 -18.48 -3.63
CA GLY A 289 -6.40 -19.05 -2.42
C GLY A 289 -6.61 -20.57 -2.43
N ARG A 290 -6.13 -21.31 -3.45
CA ARG A 290 -6.27 -22.77 -3.54
C ARG A 290 -5.14 -23.52 -2.83
N TRP A 291 -5.48 -24.64 -2.21
CA TRP A 291 -4.52 -25.51 -1.53
C TRP A 291 -3.80 -26.45 -2.52
N LEU A 292 -2.82 -25.91 -3.26
CA LEU A 292 -1.97 -26.70 -4.16
C LEU A 292 -0.78 -27.31 -3.39
N SER A 293 -0.49 -28.60 -3.62
CA SER A 293 0.63 -29.30 -2.98
C SER A 293 2.00 -28.66 -3.29
N LEU A 294 2.15 -28.12 -4.50
CA LEU A 294 3.35 -27.38 -4.91
C LEU A 294 3.47 -26.02 -4.21
N ALA A 295 2.35 -25.32 -4.02
CA ALA A 295 2.32 -24.05 -3.30
C ALA A 295 2.74 -24.24 -1.83
N LYS A 296 2.19 -25.27 -1.18
CA LYS A 296 2.64 -25.68 0.16
C LYS A 296 4.14 -26.00 0.18
N SER A 297 4.63 -26.81 -0.76
CA SER A 297 6.04 -27.19 -0.81
C SER A 297 6.97 -26.00 -1.00
N ALA A 298 6.60 -25.02 -1.84
CA ALA A 298 7.38 -23.81 -2.04
C ALA A 298 7.50 -22.97 -0.75
N LYS A 299 6.37 -22.80 -0.04
CA LYS A 299 6.34 -22.12 1.26
C LYS A 299 7.19 -22.86 2.31
N ASP A 300 7.04 -24.17 2.42
CA ASP A 300 7.79 -24.99 3.37
C ASP A 300 9.31 -24.90 3.13
N VAL A 301 9.75 -24.94 1.86
CA VAL A 301 11.17 -24.81 1.48
C VAL A 301 11.71 -23.42 1.79
N SER A 302 10.92 -22.38 1.51
CA SER A 302 11.29 -20.99 1.82
C SER A 302 11.45 -20.77 3.34
N ALA A 303 10.50 -21.26 4.14
CA ALA A 303 10.57 -21.20 5.59
C ALA A 303 11.77 -21.99 6.14
N ALA A 304 12.11 -23.13 5.53
CA ALA A 304 13.30 -23.91 5.90
C ALA A 304 14.61 -23.14 5.66
N ALA A 305 14.72 -22.33 4.59
CA ALA A 305 15.90 -21.53 4.32
C ALA A 305 16.15 -20.49 5.43
N THR A 306 15.09 -19.82 5.87
CA THR A 306 15.10 -18.88 6.99
C THR A 306 15.47 -19.56 8.31
N PHE A 307 14.92 -20.74 8.57
CA PHE A 307 15.25 -21.54 9.75
C PHE A 307 16.74 -21.92 9.80
N ILE A 308 17.33 -22.35 8.68
CA ILE A 308 18.77 -22.66 8.58
C ILE A 308 19.62 -21.41 8.86
N ALA A 309 19.22 -20.25 8.34
CA ALA A 309 19.93 -19.00 8.61
C ALA A 309 19.87 -18.59 10.08
N ALA A 310 18.72 -18.78 10.74
CA ALA A 310 18.59 -18.53 12.18
C ALA A 310 19.50 -19.45 13.00
N LEU A 311 19.58 -20.75 12.67
CA LEU A 311 20.53 -21.68 13.31
C LEU A 311 21.98 -21.26 13.09
N ASN A 312 22.34 -20.83 11.88
CA ASN A 312 23.67 -20.30 11.59
C ASN A 312 23.98 -19.05 12.43
N ALA A 313 23.03 -18.12 12.57
CA ALA A 313 23.21 -16.93 13.39
C ALA A 313 23.40 -17.27 14.88
N ILE A 314 22.68 -18.27 15.40
CA ILE A 314 22.89 -18.78 16.77
C ILE A 314 24.29 -19.38 16.91
N PHE A 315 24.73 -20.21 15.95
CA PHE A 315 26.07 -20.81 15.97
C PHE A 315 27.19 -19.76 15.91
N VAL A 316 27.08 -18.78 15.03
CA VAL A 316 28.02 -17.66 14.94
C VAL A 316 28.01 -16.84 16.23
N GLY A 317 26.83 -16.56 16.79
CA GLY A 317 26.69 -15.90 18.09
C GLY A 317 27.41 -16.66 19.19
N TYR A 318 27.19 -17.97 19.30
CA TYR A 318 27.89 -18.84 20.24
C TYR A 318 29.41 -18.74 20.07
N MET A 319 29.93 -18.92 18.85
CA MET A 319 31.37 -18.86 18.58
C MET A 319 32.00 -17.51 18.94
N ILE A 320 31.29 -16.41 18.74
CA ILE A 320 31.78 -15.06 19.03
C ILE A 320 31.73 -14.76 20.55
N PHE A 321 30.64 -15.13 21.21
CA PHE A 321 30.38 -14.70 22.59
C PHE A 321 30.86 -15.70 23.64
N PHE A 322 31.10 -16.97 23.30
CA PHE A 322 31.49 -18.02 24.26
C PHE A 322 32.72 -17.65 25.10
N ASP A 323 33.85 -17.34 24.44
CA ASP A 323 35.09 -16.98 25.14
C ASP A 323 34.98 -15.62 25.86
N LYS A 324 34.09 -14.74 25.40
CA LYS A 324 33.95 -13.39 25.94
C LYS A 324 33.06 -13.36 27.18
N PHE A 325 32.10 -14.27 27.29
CA PHE A 325 31.27 -14.44 28.47
C PHE A 325 32.09 -14.98 29.65
N LEU A 326 33.02 -15.90 29.37
CA LEU A 326 33.94 -16.45 30.37
C LEU A 326 34.90 -15.39 30.95
N ASN A 327 35.28 -14.38 30.15
CA ASN A 327 36.21 -13.31 30.53
C ASN A 327 35.51 -11.97 30.85
N PHE A 328 34.18 -11.98 31.04
CA PHE A 328 33.35 -10.78 31.19
C PHE A 328 33.70 -9.95 32.44
N TYR A 329 34.08 -10.59 33.55
CA TYR A 329 34.38 -9.92 34.81
C TYR A 329 35.59 -8.97 34.74
N ASP A 330 36.59 -9.26 33.90
CA ASP A 330 37.87 -8.52 33.87
C ASP A 330 37.92 -7.38 32.82
N SER A 331 36.92 -7.28 31.93
CA SER A 331 37.09 -6.60 30.64
C SER A 331 36.18 -5.41 30.35
N VAL A 332 35.03 -5.29 31.02
CA VAL A 332 33.89 -4.55 30.45
C VAL A 332 33.91 -3.05 30.76
N ILE A 333 34.26 -2.64 31.99
CA ILE A 333 34.12 -1.23 32.39
C ILE A 333 35.31 -0.36 31.93
N LEU A 334 36.53 -0.92 31.79
CA LEU A 334 37.75 -0.13 31.54
C LEU A 334 38.25 -0.09 30.08
N ARG A 335 37.77 -0.98 29.20
CA ARG A 335 38.27 -1.08 27.80
C ARG A 335 37.36 -0.41 26.76
N ILE A 336 36.04 -0.40 26.98
CA ILE A 336 35.06 0.18 26.03
C ILE A 336 35.29 1.69 25.87
N ALA A 337 35.72 2.38 26.92
CA ALA A 337 36.06 3.81 26.88
C ALA A 337 37.29 4.20 26.07
N ARG A 338 38.09 3.24 25.59
CA ARG A 338 39.39 3.58 24.98
C ARG A 338 39.39 3.64 23.45
N ARG A 339 38.28 3.32 22.75
CA ARG A 339 38.22 3.38 21.27
C ARG A 339 36.95 4.06 20.73
N PRO A 340 36.98 5.38 20.54
CA PRO A 340 35.81 6.17 20.14
C PRO A 340 35.20 5.78 18.78
N SER A 341 35.97 5.19 17.85
CA SER A 341 35.48 4.77 16.54
C SER A 341 34.46 3.64 16.59
N HIS A 342 34.60 2.71 17.56
CA HIS A 342 33.63 1.63 17.74
C HIS A 342 32.31 2.18 18.30
N LEU A 343 32.38 3.06 19.32
CA LEU A 343 31.21 3.72 19.89
C LEU A 343 30.44 4.52 18.83
N ALA A 344 31.14 5.19 17.93
CA ALA A 344 30.53 5.92 16.82
C ALA A 344 29.75 4.99 15.87
N LEU A 345 30.37 3.89 15.43
CA LEU A 345 29.74 2.94 14.49
C LEU A 345 28.47 2.31 15.08
N ILE A 346 28.51 1.90 16.34
CA ILE A 346 27.33 1.34 17.00
C ILE A 346 26.26 2.41 17.22
N SER A 347 26.63 3.62 17.65
CA SER A 347 25.66 4.71 17.83
C SER A 347 24.89 4.98 16.54
N ILE A 348 25.59 5.08 15.40
CA ILE A 348 24.96 5.29 14.10
C ILE A 348 24.08 4.10 13.72
N SER A 349 24.57 2.86 13.88
CA SER A 349 23.79 1.65 13.59
C SER A 349 22.50 1.58 14.39
N LEU A 350 22.57 1.89 15.70
CA LEU A 350 21.41 1.89 16.59
C LEU A 350 20.43 3.00 16.24
N ILE A 351 20.92 4.21 15.91
CA ILE A 351 20.07 5.32 15.43
C ILE A 351 19.30 4.91 14.17
N ILE A 352 19.97 4.28 13.20
CA ILE A 352 19.33 3.82 11.96
C ILE A 352 18.25 2.77 12.28
N ILE A 353 18.59 1.74 13.06
CA ILE A 353 17.66 0.66 13.42
C ILE A 353 16.44 1.19 14.17
N LEU A 354 16.65 2.02 15.21
CA LEU A 354 15.55 2.57 15.99
C LEU A 354 14.70 3.56 15.18
N THR A 355 15.31 4.32 14.29
CA THR A 355 14.59 5.19 13.36
C THR A 355 13.66 4.37 12.47
N ILE A 356 14.16 3.28 11.88
CA ILE A 356 13.36 2.38 11.03
C ILE A 356 12.24 1.75 11.85
N PHE A 357 12.56 1.25 13.05
CA PHE A 357 11.59 0.64 13.96
C PHE A 357 10.46 1.61 14.34
N PHE A 358 10.78 2.81 14.81
CA PHE A 358 9.78 3.79 15.21
C PHE A 358 8.94 4.27 14.03
N LYS A 359 9.54 4.40 12.85
CA LYS A 359 8.80 4.77 11.64
C LYS A 359 7.87 3.65 11.16
N GLY A 360 8.25 2.38 11.36
CA GLY A 360 7.40 1.22 11.07
C GLY A 360 6.24 1.06 12.05
N VAL A 361 6.52 1.06 13.36
CA VAL A 361 5.53 0.83 14.43
C VAL A 361 4.48 1.93 14.51
N PHE A 362 4.89 3.19 14.36
CA PHE A 362 4.00 4.35 14.49
C PHE A 362 3.63 4.95 13.12
N TYR A 363 3.51 4.10 12.09
CA TYR A 363 3.17 4.55 10.75
C TYR A 363 1.70 4.99 10.68
N GLU A 364 1.47 6.31 10.54
CA GLU A 364 0.12 6.91 10.45
C GLU A 364 -0.39 7.06 9.00
N GLY A 365 0.22 6.41 8.01
CA GLY A 365 -0.34 6.32 6.66
C GLY A 365 -0.13 7.53 5.74
N HIS A 366 0.59 8.58 6.17
CA HIS A 366 0.77 9.81 5.39
C HIS A 366 2.19 9.88 4.79
N GLY A 367 2.29 9.76 3.45
CA GLY A 367 3.52 9.98 2.67
C GLY A 367 4.22 8.71 2.14
N THR A 368 5.42 8.87 1.55
CA THR A 368 6.28 7.79 1.01
C THR A 368 7.41 7.43 1.99
N ALA A 369 8.18 6.37 1.72
CA ALA A 369 9.39 5.97 2.48
C ALA A 369 10.23 7.12 3.06
N PHE A 370 10.46 8.16 2.26
CA PHE A 370 11.34 9.27 2.60
C PHE A 370 10.59 10.60 2.78
N ARG A 371 9.27 10.62 2.63
CA ARG A 371 8.39 11.78 2.84
C ARG A 371 7.33 11.45 3.90
N GLY A 372 7.40 12.07 5.06
CA GLY A 372 6.46 11.87 6.17
C GLY A 372 6.76 10.65 7.04
N GLY A 373 6.00 10.49 8.13
CA GLY A 373 6.07 9.38 9.08
C GLY A 373 6.02 9.84 10.54
N PHE A 374 6.51 9.00 11.47
CA PHE A 374 6.58 9.37 12.90
C PHE A 374 7.85 10.17 13.25
N VAL A 375 8.96 9.88 12.56
CA VAL A 375 10.31 10.38 12.84
C VAL A 375 11.11 10.61 11.54
N SER A 376 11.85 11.71 11.46
CA SER A 376 12.71 12.02 10.30
C SER A 376 14.06 11.32 10.39
N GLY A 377 14.30 10.30 9.57
CA GLY A 377 15.52 9.50 9.67
C GLY A 377 16.82 10.20 9.27
N HIS A 378 16.79 11.04 8.23
CA HIS A 378 17.92 11.90 7.87
C HIS A 378 18.30 12.84 9.02
N THR A 379 17.29 13.38 9.70
CA THR A 379 17.48 14.23 10.87
C THR A 379 18.06 13.43 12.04
N SER A 380 17.55 12.23 12.32
CA SER A 380 18.09 11.36 13.39
C SER A 380 19.58 11.06 13.19
N VAL A 381 19.97 10.68 11.97
CA VAL A 381 21.38 10.38 11.66
C VAL A 381 22.25 11.63 11.71
N ALA A 382 21.78 12.75 11.14
CA ALA A 382 22.55 14.00 11.12
C ALA A 382 22.80 14.56 12.53
N PHE A 383 21.76 14.60 13.38
CA PHE A 383 21.89 15.02 14.77
C PHE A 383 22.70 14.02 15.60
N GLY A 384 22.59 12.72 15.32
CA GLY A 384 23.44 11.70 15.94
C GLY A 384 24.92 11.89 15.61
N LEU A 385 25.26 12.01 14.33
CA LEU A 385 26.63 12.28 13.86
C LEU A 385 27.17 13.60 14.40
N GLY A 386 26.34 14.65 14.39
CA GLY A 386 26.70 15.96 14.95
C GLY A 386 27.02 15.86 16.45
N THR A 387 26.22 15.11 17.21
CA THR A 387 26.43 14.89 18.64
C THR A 387 27.68 14.05 18.90
N ILE A 388 27.90 12.97 18.13
CA ILE A 388 29.12 12.17 18.23
C ILE A 388 30.36 13.04 17.96
N GLY A 389 30.32 13.84 16.89
CA GLY A 389 31.42 14.75 16.56
C GLY A 389 31.64 15.82 17.63
N PHE A 390 30.55 16.38 18.19
CA PHE A 390 30.60 17.32 19.32
C PHE A 390 31.30 16.72 20.55
N LEU A 391 31.08 15.43 20.83
CA LEU A 391 31.69 14.74 21.97
C LEU A 391 33.15 14.30 21.71
N LEU A 392 33.57 14.20 20.44
CA LEU A 392 34.90 13.73 20.06
C LEU A 392 35.89 14.84 19.74
N VAL A 393 35.41 16.01 19.36
CA VAL A 393 36.23 17.12 18.89
C VAL A 393 36.30 18.18 19.98
N ASN A 394 37.51 18.69 20.27
CA ASN A 394 37.70 19.77 21.26
C ASN A 394 37.70 21.19 20.65
N ASP A 395 37.73 21.29 19.31
CA ASP A 395 37.78 22.57 18.60
C ASP A 395 36.36 23.20 18.50
N PRO A 396 36.13 24.41 19.05
CA PRO A 396 34.82 25.04 19.04
C PRO A 396 34.30 25.37 17.64
N MET A 397 35.16 25.67 16.66
CA MET A 397 34.70 25.94 15.30
C MET A 397 34.16 24.68 14.65
N LEU A 398 34.85 23.54 14.83
CA LEU A 398 34.37 22.27 14.30
C LEU A 398 33.05 21.83 14.95
N MET A 399 32.86 22.08 16.25
CA MET A 399 31.57 21.83 16.92
C MET A 399 30.43 22.64 16.30
N ILE A 400 30.66 23.94 16.04
CA ILE A 400 29.65 24.82 15.41
C ILE A 400 29.33 24.36 13.99
N ILE A 401 30.34 23.97 13.20
CA ILE A 401 30.15 23.45 11.83
C ILE A 401 29.30 22.18 11.86
N LEU A 402 29.58 21.24 12.76
CA LEU A 402 28.83 19.98 12.88
C LEU A 402 27.37 20.22 13.29
N ALA A 403 27.13 21.13 14.25
CA ALA A 403 25.79 21.54 14.63
C ALA A 403 25.05 22.23 13.47
N GLY A 404 25.74 23.11 12.73
CA GLY A 404 25.22 23.78 11.55
C GLY A 404 24.84 22.80 10.45
N LEU A 405 25.68 21.80 10.15
CA LEU A 405 25.37 20.75 9.17
C LEU A 405 24.13 19.94 9.56
N ALA A 406 23.98 19.58 10.84
CA ALA A 406 22.79 18.88 11.31
C ALA A 406 21.52 19.73 11.15
N LEU A 407 21.61 21.04 11.43
CA LEU A 407 20.50 21.99 11.23
C LEU A 407 20.16 22.17 9.74
N ILE A 408 21.15 22.30 8.86
CA ILE A 408 20.93 22.39 7.40
C ILE A 408 20.21 21.14 6.88
N VAL A 409 20.57 19.95 7.38
CA VAL A 409 19.86 18.72 7.00
C VAL A 409 18.40 18.79 7.44
N ALA A 410 18.11 19.21 8.67
CA ALA A 410 16.74 19.37 9.16
C ALA A 410 15.95 20.42 8.37
N GLU A 411 16.53 21.59 8.13
CA GLU A 411 15.95 22.67 7.33
C GLU A 411 15.61 22.17 5.92
N SER A 412 16.52 21.47 5.26
CA SER A 412 16.28 20.89 3.93
C SER A 412 15.10 19.92 3.89
N ARG A 413 14.75 19.27 5.02
CA ARG A 413 13.59 18.37 5.11
C ARG A 413 12.29 19.15 5.33
N TYR A 414 12.37 20.29 6.02
CA TYR A 414 11.22 21.17 6.26
C TYR A 414 10.87 21.95 4.99
N GLU A 415 11.84 22.61 4.36
CA GLU A 415 11.63 23.45 3.17
C GLU A 415 11.13 22.66 1.96
N ALA A 416 11.55 21.39 1.82
CA ALA A 416 11.11 20.52 0.74
C ALA A 416 9.73 19.87 0.98
N ASP A 417 9.00 20.27 2.04
CA ASP A 417 7.73 19.68 2.50
C ASP A 417 7.80 18.14 2.63
N ILE A 418 8.98 17.65 3.05
CA ILE A 418 9.25 16.21 3.17
C ILE A 418 8.83 15.71 4.56
N HIS A 419 9.09 16.47 5.64
CA HIS A 419 8.71 16.09 7.00
C HIS A 419 8.12 17.28 7.75
N SER A 420 7.16 17.01 8.65
CA SER A 420 6.62 18.05 9.55
C SER A 420 7.66 18.48 10.60
N ALA A 421 7.51 19.69 11.15
CA ALA A 421 8.38 20.17 12.23
C ALA A 421 8.42 19.20 13.44
N LYS A 422 7.31 18.54 13.75
CA LYS A 422 7.22 17.55 14.84
C LYS A 422 8.06 16.30 14.56
N GLU A 423 8.04 15.80 13.33
CA GLU A 423 8.83 14.64 12.90
C GLU A 423 10.33 14.91 12.92
N ILE A 424 10.72 16.13 12.51
CA ILE A 424 12.10 16.60 12.55
C ILE A 424 12.58 16.68 14.00
N ILE A 425 11.79 17.28 14.90
CA ILE A 425 12.12 17.37 16.33
C ILE A 425 12.28 15.98 16.96
N ARG A 426 11.36 15.04 16.69
CA ARG A 426 11.48 13.66 17.17
C ARG A 426 12.75 12.99 16.65
N GLY A 427 13.11 13.22 15.40
CA GLY A 427 14.35 12.68 14.80
C GLY A 427 15.59 13.23 15.50
N ALA A 428 15.65 14.55 15.67
CA ALA A 428 16.74 15.20 16.39
C ALA A 428 16.89 14.66 17.82
N ILE A 429 15.79 14.55 18.58
CA ILE A 429 15.78 13.99 19.94
C ILE A 429 16.32 12.56 19.94
N LEU A 430 15.85 11.71 19.02
CA LEU A 430 16.29 10.31 18.92
C LEU A 430 17.80 10.21 18.66
N GLY A 431 18.31 10.96 17.67
CA GLY A 431 19.73 10.99 17.33
C GLY A 431 20.62 11.47 18.49
N VAL A 432 20.26 12.60 19.11
CA VAL A 432 21.00 13.19 20.24
C VAL A 432 20.98 12.26 21.45
N SER A 433 19.81 11.73 21.82
CA SER A 433 19.67 10.90 23.02
C SER A 433 20.45 9.60 22.93
N ILE A 434 20.46 8.92 21.77
CA ILE A 434 21.25 7.70 21.58
C ILE A 434 22.75 8.01 21.63
N ALA A 435 23.19 9.05 20.94
CA ALA A 435 24.60 9.46 20.94
C ALA A 435 25.07 9.82 22.36
N LEU A 436 24.29 10.62 23.10
CA LEU A 436 24.59 10.97 24.49
C LEU A 436 24.54 9.77 25.44
N ALA A 437 23.60 8.84 25.27
CA ALA A 437 23.53 7.65 26.11
C ALA A 437 24.76 6.77 25.92
N ILE A 438 25.17 6.51 24.68
CA ILE A 438 26.32 5.66 24.40
C ILE A 438 27.62 6.37 24.79
N PHE A 439 27.86 7.59 24.33
CA PHE A 439 29.11 8.27 24.65
C PHE A 439 29.17 8.76 26.10
N GLY A 440 28.06 9.19 26.70
CA GLY A 440 28.05 9.61 28.11
C GLY A 440 28.27 8.47 29.11
N ILE A 441 27.87 7.24 28.77
CA ILE A 441 28.12 6.06 29.61
C ILE A 441 29.51 5.48 29.34
N PHE A 442 29.97 5.53 28.09
CA PHE A 442 31.14 4.77 27.63
C PHE A 442 32.33 5.61 27.19
N SER A 443 32.32 6.94 27.19
CA SER A 443 33.51 7.79 26.93
C SER A 443 34.01 8.41 28.22
#